data_AF-A0A1E3KXU3-F1
#
_entry.id   AF-A0A1E3KXU3-F1
#
_cell.length_a   1.000
_cell.length_b   1.000
_cell.length_c   1.000
_cell.angle_alpha   90.00
_cell.angle_beta   90.00
_cell.angle_gamma   90.00
#
_symmetry.space_group_name_H-M   'P 1'
#
loop_
_entity.id
_entity.type
_entity.pdbx_description
1 polymer ?
#
loop_
_entity_poly.entity_id
_entity_poly.type
_entity_poly.pdbx_seq_one_letter_code
_entity_poly.pdbx_strand_id
1 'polypeptide(L)'
;MYKSVLSKVIMLLMAVVLILPTTVGAAAATSKGAGADLRSTLGQILGEHALLAVIAMQKGIDGKADFDQAAAALNANTDDLSAAVASVYGNEAGAAFKTIWASHIGYFVDYVKATAANDTAAKQKAKDELEEYKVTQAKFFADANPNLPQSALEAGLEEHINMLLTAFDAYVAKDYTKAYTTADEAYKHMYMFGDILSAAIVKQYPDKFTTDMSTMGASDLRSALGIILGEHATLAVWAMQKGIDGAPDFEQAAGLLNKNTDELSAAVASVYGNEAGAAFKTIWASHIGYFVDYVKATAAGDTTAKQKAIDELAEYKVTQAKFFADANPNLPQAALEAGLTEHIAMLLKAFDSYVAKDYTTAYSEARMSYHHMFGFADILSEAIVMQYPAKFGGTATPTPTTPATPSMPSMPNMPTTPPTTPSTGGANGTSADTSPELKTKVMQFTPGSKMYMVNGVSMMMSTPATVYKGKTYVPLRYLAANANMKVFYTKETSTTWLDTGIQRYEFWVNSKVYKVDNMRKGMNDMVISRNGQTLIPVRWFVDNFEWNMSVNNNTVTISKTY
;
A
#
# COMPACT_ATOMS: atom_id res chain seq x y z
N MET A 1 51.42 -47.89 -10.96
CA MET A 1 51.98 -46.55 -10.67
C MET A 1 50.92 -45.53 -11.06
N TYR A 2 50.26 -44.72 -10.25
CA TYR A 2 50.31 -44.42 -8.82
C TYR A 2 48.85 -44.19 -8.39
N LYS A 3 48.33 -45.04 -7.49
CA LYS A 3 47.20 -44.67 -6.61
C LYS A 3 47.73 -43.65 -5.59
N SER A 4 46.81 -42.85 -5.04
CA SER A 4 46.96 -42.11 -3.79
C SER A 4 47.89 -40.89 -3.86
N VAL A 5 47.31 -39.68 -3.81
CA VAL A 5 47.50 -38.65 -2.75
C VAL A 5 46.66 -37.43 -3.18
N LEU A 6 45.35 -37.42 -2.93
CA LEU A 6 44.58 -36.17 -2.69
C LEU A 6 43.14 -36.43 -2.18
N SER A 7 42.90 -37.53 -1.47
CA SER A 7 41.58 -37.86 -0.91
C SER A 7 41.62 -38.19 0.59
N LYS A 8 42.64 -37.70 1.31
CA LYS A 8 42.79 -37.90 2.76
C LYS A 8 43.55 -36.75 3.44
N VAL A 9 43.01 -35.53 3.43
CA VAL A 9 43.36 -34.48 4.41
C VAL A 9 42.14 -33.59 4.68
N ILE A 10 41.01 -34.15 5.10
CA ILE A 10 39.97 -33.40 5.84
C ILE A 10 39.29 -34.38 6.80
N MET A 11 40.03 -34.96 7.75
CA MET A 11 39.43 -35.69 8.87
C MET A 11 40.38 -35.87 10.07
N LEU A 12 41.08 -34.80 10.48
CA LEU A 12 41.65 -34.71 11.83
C LEU A 12 41.99 -33.25 12.18
N LEU A 13 40.99 -32.53 12.68
CA LEU A 13 41.14 -31.35 13.57
C LEU A 13 39.75 -31.05 14.16
N MET A 14 39.22 -32.02 14.90
CA MET A 14 38.29 -31.75 16.01
C MET A 14 39.13 -31.59 17.27
N ALA A 15 38.69 -30.69 18.15
CA ALA A 15 39.19 -30.41 19.50
C ALA A 15 40.28 -29.31 19.65
N VAL A 16 39.92 -28.08 19.31
CA VAL A 16 39.95 -26.99 20.29
C VAL A 16 38.57 -26.35 20.28
N VAL A 17 37.71 -26.77 21.20
CA VAL A 17 36.46 -26.09 21.51
C VAL A 17 36.84 -24.85 22.30
N LEU A 18 37.03 -23.73 21.61
CA LEU A 18 36.80 -22.43 22.22
C LEU A 18 35.29 -22.29 22.34
N ILE A 19 34.77 -22.51 23.54
CA ILE A 19 33.43 -22.07 23.94
C ILE A 19 33.48 -20.54 23.93
N LEU A 20 33.39 -19.95 22.74
CA LEU A 20 32.84 -18.62 22.63
C LEU A 20 31.33 -18.81 22.83
N PRO A 21 30.70 -18.14 23.80
CA PRO A 21 29.26 -18.07 23.79
C PRO A 21 28.89 -17.46 22.43
N THR A 22 28.29 -18.26 21.55
CA THR A 22 27.51 -17.71 20.45
C THR A 22 26.38 -16.97 21.14
N THR A 23 26.59 -15.68 21.39
CA THR A 23 25.48 -14.76 21.55
C THR A 23 24.73 -14.86 20.24
N VAL A 24 23.70 -15.70 20.19
CA VAL A 24 22.63 -15.58 19.20
C VAL A 24 22.19 -14.14 19.35
N GLY A 25 22.61 -13.28 18.42
CA GLY A 25 22.13 -11.91 18.40
C GLY A 25 20.62 -11.99 18.32
N ALA A 26 19.95 -11.38 19.31
CA ALA A 26 18.51 -11.18 19.26
C ALA A 26 18.12 -10.70 17.85
N ALA A 27 17.27 -11.44 17.16
CA ALA A 27 16.69 -10.95 15.92
C ALA A 27 15.99 -9.61 16.21
N ALA A 28 16.19 -8.60 15.35
CA ALA A 28 15.52 -7.32 15.51
C ALA A 28 14.00 -7.53 15.48
N ALA A 29 13.28 -6.89 16.41
CA ALA A 29 11.82 -6.98 16.44
C ALA A 29 11.23 -6.46 15.12
N THR A 30 10.29 -7.21 14.54
CA THR A 30 9.69 -6.90 13.25
C THR A 30 8.19 -7.21 13.24
N SER A 31 7.43 -6.44 12.46
CA SER A 31 6.02 -6.65 12.15
C SER A 31 5.79 -7.48 10.89
N LYS A 32 6.88 -7.92 10.25
CA LYS A 32 6.88 -8.62 8.96
C LYS A 32 7.26 -10.08 9.10
N GLY A 33 6.93 -10.84 8.07
CA GLY A 33 7.20 -12.27 7.97
C GLY A 33 6.10 -12.94 7.17
N ALA A 34 6.39 -14.08 6.53
CA ALA A 34 5.51 -14.68 5.54
C ALA A 34 4.05 -14.86 6.03
N GLY A 35 3.85 -15.26 7.29
CA GLY A 35 2.51 -15.39 7.88
C GLY A 35 1.83 -14.05 8.15
N ALA A 36 2.57 -13.07 8.67
CA ALA A 36 2.07 -11.70 8.90
C ALA A 36 1.76 -10.98 7.58
N ASP A 37 2.60 -11.18 6.56
CA ASP A 37 2.40 -10.66 5.21
C ASP A 37 1.16 -11.28 4.56
N LEU A 38 0.96 -12.60 4.70
CA LEU A 38 -0.26 -13.27 4.23
C LEU A 38 -1.51 -12.71 4.91
N ARG A 39 -1.48 -12.60 6.25
CA ARG A 39 -2.60 -12.04 7.03
C ARG A 39 -2.93 -10.63 6.59
N SER A 40 -1.93 -9.75 6.52
CA SER A 40 -2.10 -8.35 6.09
C SER A 40 -2.65 -8.26 4.67
N THR A 41 -2.12 -9.07 3.74
CA THR A 41 -2.59 -9.11 2.34
C THR A 41 -4.04 -9.58 2.23
N LEU A 42 -4.41 -10.66 2.91
CA LEU A 42 -5.78 -11.17 2.87
C LEU A 42 -6.75 -10.18 3.51
N GLY A 43 -6.42 -9.62 4.68
CA GLY A 43 -7.24 -8.59 5.32
C GLY A 43 -7.42 -7.35 4.44
N GLN A 44 -6.33 -6.86 3.84
CA GLN A 44 -6.35 -5.73 2.92
C GLN A 44 -7.34 -5.93 1.76
N ILE A 45 -7.21 -7.04 1.03
CA ILE A 45 -7.98 -7.27 -0.20
C ILE A 45 -9.44 -7.60 0.13
N LEU A 46 -9.69 -8.38 1.19
CA LEU A 46 -11.05 -8.72 1.64
C LEU A 46 -11.77 -7.50 2.24
N GLY A 47 -11.07 -6.62 2.96
CA GLY A 47 -11.61 -5.35 3.42
C GLY A 47 -12.00 -4.44 2.25
N GLU A 48 -11.10 -4.30 1.28
CA GLU A 48 -11.39 -3.51 0.07
C GLU A 48 -12.63 -4.05 -0.67
N HIS A 49 -12.78 -5.37 -0.75
CA HIS A 49 -13.96 -6.02 -1.34
C HIS A 49 -15.26 -5.52 -0.72
N ALA A 50 -15.34 -5.46 0.62
CA ALA A 50 -16.54 -5.01 1.33
C ALA A 50 -16.90 -3.57 0.96
N LEU A 51 -15.93 -2.66 0.97
CA LEU A 51 -16.16 -1.24 0.63
C LEU A 51 -16.54 -1.09 -0.86
N LEU A 52 -15.86 -1.81 -1.76
CA LEU A 52 -16.16 -1.80 -3.19
C LEU A 52 -17.56 -2.35 -3.49
N ALA A 53 -18.00 -3.39 -2.78
CA ALA A 53 -19.35 -3.93 -2.88
C ALA A 53 -20.39 -2.90 -2.43
N VAL A 54 -20.19 -2.27 -1.27
CA VAL A 54 -21.09 -1.21 -0.75
C VAL A 54 -21.24 -0.09 -1.76
N ILE A 55 -20.13 0.48 -2.27
CA ILE A 55 -20.22 1.60 -3.20
C ILE A 55 -20.82 1.17 -4.55
N ALA A 56 -20.51 -0.01 -5.08
CA ALA A 56 -21.10 -0.50 -6.32
C ALA A 56 -22.63 -0.67 -6.19
N MET A 57 -23.11 -1.20 -5.06
CA MET A 57 -24.54 -1.33 -4.79
C MET A 57 -25.23 0.05 -4.67
N GLN A 58 -24.63 1.02 -3.97
CA GLN A 58 -25.14 2.39 -3.88
C GLN A 58 -25.23 3.04 -5.27
N LYS A 59 -24.14 2.99 -6.05
CA LYS A 59 -24.10 3.54 -7.41
C LYS A 59 -25.13 2.88 -8.33
N GLY A 60 -25.34 1.57 -8.16
CA GLY A 60 -26.31 0.79 -8.91
C GLY A 60 -27.76 1.22 -8.64
N ILE A 61 -28.15 1.38 -7.38
CA ILE A 61 -29.53 1.81 -7.05
C ILE A 61 -29.79 3.28 -7.39
N ASP A 62 -28.77 4.13 -7.27
CA ASP A 62 -28.87 5.55 -7.62
C ASP A 62 -28.79 5.79 -9.14
N GLY A 63 -28.52 4.75 -9.94
CA GLY A 63 -28.39 4.86 -11.40
C GLY A 63 -27.23 5.77 -11.82
N LYS A 64 -26.13 5.76 -11.06
CA LYS A 64 -25.01 6.68 -11.26
C LYS A 64 -24.19 6.28 -12.49
N ALA A 65 -23.69 7.29 -13.21
CA ALA A 65 -22.95 7.11 -14.47
C ALA A 65 -21.63 6.33 -14.32
N ASP A 66 -21.10 6.26 -13.10
CA ASP A 66 -19.85 5.58 -12.75
C ASP A 66 -20.07 4.17 -12.17
N PHE A 67 -21.31 3.64 -12.20
CA PHE A 67 -21.62 2.29 -11.73
C PHE A 67 -20.72 1.22 -12.39
N ASP A 68 -20.51 1.30 -13.71
CA ASP A 68 -19.70 0.32 -14.43
C ASP A 68 -18.23 0.34 -13.96
N GLN A 69 -17.68 1.51 -13.61
CA GLN A 69 -16.32 1.63 -13.09
C GLN A 69 -16.22 1.17 -11.62
N ALA A 70 -17.27 1.39 -10.81
CA ALA A 70 -17.37 0.81 -9.47
C ALA A 70 -17.39 -0.73 -9.53
N ALA A 71 -18.22 -1.30 -10.42
CA ALA A 71 -18.28 -2.73 -10.64
C ALA A 71 -16.97 -3.29 -11.23
N ALA A 72 -16.30 -2.55 -12.12
CA ALA A 72 -14.99 -2.93 -12.64
C ALA A 72 -13.92 -2.96 -11.56
N ALA A 73 -13.92 -1.98 -10.63
CA ALA A 73 -13.03 -1.96 -9.47
C ALA A 73 -13.25 -3.18 -8.56
N LEU A 74 -14.51 -3.52 -8.27
CA LEU A 74 -14.87 -4.73 -7.50
C LEU A 74 -14.42 -6.03 -8.20
N ASN A 75 -14.54 -6.10 -9.53
CA ASN A 75 -14.05 -7.24 -10.31
C ASN A 75 -12.51 -7.32 -10.34
N ALA A 76 -11.82 -6.17 -10.40
CA ALA A 76 -10.37 -6.14 -10.31
C ALA A 76 -9.89 -6.61 -8.91
N ASN A 77 -10.61 -6.28 -7.84
CA ASN A 77 -10.36 -6.84 -6.51
C ASN A 77 -10.59 -8.37 -6.46
N THR A 78 -11.57 -8.89 -7.21
CA THR A 78 -11.75 -10.35 -7.38
C THR A 78 -10.54 -11.01 -8.04
N ASP A 79 -9.91 -10.34 -9.01
CA ASP A 79 -8.66 -10.79 -9.61
C ASP A 79 -7.51 -10.83 -8.60
N ASP A 80 -7.42 -9.82 -7.73
CA ASP A 80 -6.42 -9.76 -6.67
C ASP A 80 -6.60 -10.90 -5.64
N LEU A 81 -7.85 -11.18 -5.22
CA LEU A 81 -8.16 -12.33 -4.36
C LEU A 81 -7.84 -13.66 -5.02
N SER A 82 -8.21 -13.82 -6.30
CA SER A 82 -7.89 -15.02 -7.07
C SER A 82 -6.38 -15.25 -7.17
N ALA A 83 -5.60 -14.18 -7.40
CA ALA A 83 -4.14 -14.24 -7.42
C ALA A 83 -3.56 -14.60 -6.04
N ALA A 84 -4.14 -14.08 -4.95
CA ALA A 84 -3.74 -14.43 -3.59
C ALA A 84 -4.00 -15.92 -3.31
N VAL A 85 -5.17 -16.45 -3.66
CA VAL A 85 -5.49 -17.88 -3.55
C VAL A 85 -4.55 -18.73 -4.42
N ALA A 86 -4.29 -18.32 -5.66
CA ALA A 86 -3.39 -19.02 -6.58
C ALA A 86 -1.96 -19.10 -6.03
N SER A 87 -1.50 -18.07 -5.32
CA SER A 87 -0.17 -18.04 -4.72
C SER A 87 0.05 -19.13 -3.65
N VAL A 88 -1.04 -19.60 -3.03
CA VAL A 88 -1.02 -20.64 -1.99
C VAL A 88 -1.34 -22.02 -2.57
N TYR A 89 -2.41 -22.11 -3.36
CA TYR A 89 -3.03 -23.36 -3.78
C TYR A 89 -2.86 -23.70 -5.27
N GLY A 90 -2.19 -22.85 -6.05
CA GLY A 90 -1.94 -23.04 -7.49
C GLY A 90 -2.99 -22.39 -8.39
N ASN A 91 -2.65 -22.26 -9.68
CA ASN A 91 -3.44 -21.50 -10.66
C ASN A 91 -4.84 -22.09 -10.88
N GLU A 92 -4.96 -23.42 -10.86
CA GLU A 92 -6.24 -24.12 -11.01
C GLU A 92 -7.19 -23.78 -9.86
N ALA A 93 -6.68 -23.76 -8.63
CA ALA A 93 -7.45 -23.36 -7.45
C ALA A 93 -7.85 -21.88 -7.52
N GLY A 94 -6.94 -20.99 -7.94
CA GLY A 94 -7.24 -19.58 -8.14
C GLY A 94 -8.35 -19.35 -9.18
N ALA A 95 -8.33 -20.09 -10.30
CA ALA A 95 -9.36 -19.99 -11.34
C ALA A 95 -10.72 -20.53 -10.87
N ALA A 96 -10.72 -21.65 -10.13
CA ALA A 96 -11.93 -22.19 -9.52
C ALA A 96 -12.53 -21.20 -8.50
N PHE A 97 -11.69 -20.65 -7.61
CA PHE A 97 -12.07 -19.59 -6.68
C PHE A 97 -12.70 -18.40 -7.39
N LYS A 98 -12.04 -17.86 -8.43
CA LYS A 98 -12.55 -16.71 -9.18
C LYS A 98 -13.93 -16.95 -9.75
N THR A 99 -14.19 -18.15 -10.25
CA THR A 99 -15.49 -18.50 -10.85
C THR A 99 -16.60 -18.49 -9.80
N ILE A 100 -16.34 -19.05 -8.61
CA ILE A 100 -17.30 -19.08 -7.51
C ILE A 100 -17.48 -17.67 -6.92
N TRP A 101 -16.38 -16.98 -6.63
CA TRP A 101 -16.38 -15.63 -6.05
C TRP A 101 -16.96 -14.56 -6.99
N ALA A 102 -16.88 -14.71 -8.31
CA ALA A 102 -17.51 -13.74 -9.20
C ALA A 102 -19.04 -13.86 -9.21
N SER A 103 -19.62 -15.01 -8.82
CA SER A 103 -21.07 -15.23 -8.93
C SER A 103 -21.87 -14.41 -7.91
N HIS A 104 -21.39 -14.27 -6.67
CA HIS A 104 -22.13 -13.51 -5.65
C HIS A 104 -22.23 -12.02 -5.97
N ILE A 105 -21.23 -11.46 -6.64
CA ILE A 105 -21.28 -10.08 -7.14
C ILE A 105 -22.49 -9.92 -8.09
N GLY A 106 -22.70 -10.90 -8.98
CA GLY A 106 -23.88 -10.96 -9.85
C GLY A 106 -25.19 -11.01 -9.07
N TYR A 107 -25.26 -11.83 -8.02
CA TYR A 107 -26.47 -11.95 -7.19
C TYR A 107 -26.77 -10.66 -6.41
N PHE A 108 -25.76 -9.95 -5.91
CA PHE A 108 -25.95 -8.62 -5.32
C PHE A 108 -26.44 -7.60 -6.35
N VAL A 109 -25.90 -7.61 -7.58
CA VAL A 109 -26.39 -6.74 -8.67
C VAL A 109 -27.84 -7.06 -9.01
N ASP A 110 -28.23 -8.33 -9.03
CA ASP A 110 -29.62 -8.74 -9.26
C ASP A 110 -30.54 -8.32 -8.11
N TYR A 111 -30.08 -8.39 -6.86
CA TYR A 111 -30.80 -7.84 -5.70
C TYR A 111 -31.01 -6.32 -5.83
N VAL A 112 -30.00 -5.58 -6.27
CA VAL A 112 -30.09 -4.12 -6.52
C VAL A 112 -31.12 -3.82 -7.61
N LYS A 113 -31.06 -4.51 -8.76
CA LYS A 113 -32.01 -4.35 -9.86
C LYS A 113 -33.44 -4.69 -9.44
N ALA A 114 -33.63 -5.80 -8.74
CA ALA A 114 -34.93 -6.21 -8.20
C ALA A 114 -35.48 -5.16 -7.21
N THR A 115 -34.59 -4.54 -6.41
CA THR A 115 -34.94 -3.41 -5.54
C THR A 115 -35.41 -2.20 -6.30
N ALA A 116 -34.69 -1.78 -7.33
CA ALA A 116 -35.09 -0.67 -8.19
C ALA A 116 -36.45 -0.92 -8.86
N ALA A 117 -36.72 -2.17 -9.25
CA ALA A 117 -37.96 -2.58 -9.90
C ALA A 117 -39.14 -2.83 -8.93
N ASN A 118 -38.93 -2.77 -7.62
CA ASN A 118 -39.89 -3.22 -6.59
C ASN A 118 -40.35 -4.68 -6.79
N ASP A 119 -39.49 -5.53 -7.34
CA ASP A 119 -39.79 -6.94 -7.61
C ASP A 119 -39.39 -7.81 -6.41
N THR A 120 -40.36 -8.16 -5.58
CA THR A 120 -40.15 -8.97 -4.38
C THR A 120 -39.75 -10.42 -4.69
N ALA A 121 -40.21 -10.98 -5.81
CA ALA A 121 -39.88 -12.33 -6.21
C ALA A 121 -38.43 -12.42 -6.71
N ALA A 122 -37.99 -11.46 -7.52
CA ALA A 122 -36.60 -11.37 -7.96
C ALA A 122 -35.64 -11.08 -6.80
N LYS A 123 -36.04 -10.25 -5.81
CA LYS A 123 -35.27 -10.05 -4.58
C LYS A 123 -35.06 -11.35 -3.82
N GLN A 124 -36.13 -12.14 -3.65
CA GLN A 124 -36.04 -13.42 -2.95
C GLN A 124 -35.16 -14.39 -3.73
N LYS A 125 -35.29 -14.45 -5.05
CA LYS A 125 -34.43 -15.28 -5.91
C LYS A 125 -32.93 -14.96 -5.71
N ALA A 126 -32.57 -13.67 -5.70
CA ALA A 126 -31.18 -13.26 -5.48
C ALA A 126 -30.67 -13.65 -4.08
N LYS A 127 -31.53 -13.62 -3.05
CA LYS A 127 -31.19 -14.11 -1.70
C LYS A 127 -31.00 -15.62 -1.67
N ASP A 128 -31.83 -16.38 -2.36
CA ASP A 128 -31.70 -17.83 -2.47
C ASP A 128 -30.39 -18.21 -3.21
N GLU A 129 -30.03 -17.46 -4.26
CA GLU A 129 -28.75 -17.64 -4.98
C GLU A 129 -27.52 -17.30 -4.11
N LEU A 130 -27.61 -16.28 -3.25
CA LEU A 130 -26.57 -15.96 -2.27
C LEU A 130 -26.40 -17.07 -1.22
N GLU A 131 -27.49 -17.72 -0.82
CA GLU A 131 -27.47 -18.86 0.11
C GLU A 131 -26.78 -20.09 -0.52
N GLU A 132 -27.07 -20.38 -1.79
CA GLU A 132 -26.37 -21.44 -2.53
C GLU A 132 -24.88 -21.13 -2.72
N TYR A 133 -24.55 -19.86 -3.01
CA TYR A 133 -23.17 -19.39 -3.08
C TYR A 133 -22.42 -19.61 -1.77
N LYS A 134 -23.01 -19.24 -0.64
CA LYS A 134 -22.42 -19.40 0.69
C LYS A 134 -21.94 -20.84 0.90
N VAL A 135 -22.83 -21.81 0.67
CA VAL A 135 -22.52 -23.24 0.83
C VAL A 135 -21.41 -23.66 -0.13
N THR A 136 -21.47 -23.24 -1.40
CA THR A 136 -20.48 -23.59 -2.42
C THR A 136 -19.09 -23.04 -2.10
N GLN A 137 -19.01 -21.76 -1.71
CA GLN A 137 -17.77 -21.07 -1.40
C GLN A 137 -17.15 -21.59 -0.10
N ALA A 138 -17.97 -21.85 0.93
CA ALA A 138 -17.50 -22.47 2.17
C ALA A 138 -16.96 -23.87 1.92
N LYS A 139 -17.65 -24.69 1.12
CA LYS A 139 -17.16 -26.01 0.74
C LYS A 139 -15.82 -25.94 0.01
N PHE A 140 -15.64 -25.00 -0.92
CA PHE A 140 -14.38 -24.80 -1.63
C PHE A 140 -13.21 -24.57 -0.65
N PHE A 141 -13.38 -23.68 0.32
CA PHE A 141 -12.35 -23.40 1.33
C PHE A 141 -12.08 -24.59 2.26
N ALA A 142 -13.13 -25.30 2.69
CA ALA A 142 -13.01 -26.47 3.57
C ALA A 142 -12.31 -27.65 2.87
N ASP A 143 -12.59 -27.88 1.58
CA ASP A 143 -11.91 -28.89 0.76
C ASP A 143 -10.43 -28.54 0.56
N ALA A 144 -10.10 -27.25 0.42
CA ALA A 144 -8.73 -26.78 0.25
C ALA A 144 -7.91 -26.82 1.55
N ASN A 145 -8.54 -26.61 2.71
CA ASN A 145 -7.87 -26.51 3.99
C ASN A 145 -8.59 -27.28 5.11
N PRO A 146 -8.02 -28.39 5.64
CA PRO A 146 -8.67 -29.19 6.68
C PRO A 146 -8.81 -28.48 8.03
N ASN A 147 -8.20 -27.30 8.21
CA ASN A 147 -8.31 -26.49 9.42
C ASN A 147 -9.46 -25.49 9.38
N LEU A 148 -10.24 -25.44 8.30
CA LEU A 148 -11.41 -24.58 8.15
C LEU A 148 -12.69 -25.43 8.16
N PRO A 149 -13.40 -25.53 9.30
CA PRO A 149 -14.70 -26.20 9.34
C PRO A 149 -15.68 -25.49 8.40
N GLN A 150 -16.31 -26.24 7.50
CA GLN A 150 -17.26 -25.68 6.52
C GLN A 150 -18.36 -24.86 7.19
N SER A 151 -18.93 -25.33 8.31
CA SER A 151 -19.97 -24.61 9.04
C SER A 151 -19.53 -23.25 9.61
N ALA A 152 -18.25 -23.12 9.99
CA ALA A 152 -17.71 -21.83 10.45
C ALA A 152 -17.51 -20.86 9.28
N LEU A 153 -17.11 -21.38 8.11
CA LEU A 153 -17.01 -20.59 6.88
C LEU A 153 -18.39 -20.13 6.39
N GLU A 154 -19.40 -21.00 6.43
CA GLU A 154 -20.78 -20.65 6.10
C GLU A 154 -21.28 -19.53 7.02
N ALA A 155 -21.13 -19.67 8.35
CA ALA A 155 -21.55 -18.63 9.29
C ALA A 155 -20.84 -17.29 9.05
N GLY A 156 -19.54 -17.30 8.78
CA GLY A 156 -18.78 -16.08 8.48
C GLY A 156 -19.21 -15.40 7.18
N LEU A 157 -19.47 -16.19 6.12
CA LEU A 157 -19.95 -15.67 4.84
C LEU A 157 -21.40 -15.16 4.95
N GLU A 158 -22.26 -15.86 5.70
CA GLU A 158 -23.65 -15.46 5.95
C GLU A 158 -23.72 -14.09 6.64
N GLU A 159 -22.92 -13.91 7.70
CA GLU A 159 -22.85 -12.64 8.41
C GLU A 159 -22.43 -11.50 7.48
N HIS A 160 -21.40 -11.73 6.65
CA HIS A 160 -20.96 -10.72 5.68
C HIS A 160 -22.04 -10.36 4.66
N ILE A 161 -22.71 -11.37 4.09
CA ILE A 161 -23.80 -11.18 3.14
C ILE A 161 -24.93 -10.37 3.78
N ASN A 162 -25.31 -10.72 5.02
CA ASN A 162 -26.35 -10.03 5.77
C ASN A 162 -25.98 -8.57 6.09
N MET A 163 -24.72 -8.29 6.43
CA MET A 163 -24.24 -6.92 6.63
C MET A 163 -24.34 -6.11 5.33
N LEU A 164 -23.90 -6.65 4.19
CA LEU A 164 -24.00 -5.96 2.90
C LEU A 164 -25.46 -5.68 2.49
N LEU A 165 -26.34 -6.67 2.62
CA LEU A 165 -27.78 -6.49 2.35
C LEU A 165 -28.40 -5.46 3.31
N THR A 166 -28.03 -5.49 4.59
CA THR A 166 -28.54 -4.54 5.59
C THR A 166 -28.08 -3.12 5.32
N ALA A 167 -26.79 -2.93 5.00
CA ALA A 167 -26.25 -1.62 4.64
C ALA A 167 -26.95 -1.06 3.40
N PHE A 168 -27.17 -1.90 2.39
CA PHE A 168 -27.89 -1.52 1.18
C PHE A 168 -29.37 -1.19 1.44
N ASP A 169 -30.12 -2.06 2.12
CA ASP A 169 -31.54 -1.82 2.40
C ASP A 169 -31.72 -0.58 3.29
N ALA A 170 -30.82 -0.32 4.24
CA ALA A 170 -30.79 0.92 5.02
C ALA A 170 -30.52 2.16 4.15
N TYR A 171 -29.58 2.05 3.20
CA TYR A 171 -29.29 3.12 2.24
C TYR A 171 -30.53 3.46 1.40
N VAL A 172 -31.21 2.46 0.86
CA VAL A 172 -32.46 2.63 0.07
C VAL A 172 -33.57 3.24 0.92
N ALA A 173 -33.66 2.85 2.20
CA ALA A 173 -34.58 3.44 3.16
C ALA A 173 -34.18 4.86 3.63
N LYS A 174 -33.04 5.40 3.16
CA LYS A 174 -32.43 6.67 3.58
C LYS A 174 -32.05 6.72 5.06
N ASP A 175 -31.92 5.57 5.70
CA ASP A 175 -31.29 5.44 7.02
C ASP A 175 -29.77 5.38 6.82
N TYR A 176 -29.20 6.51 6.43
CA TYR A 176 -27.78 6.60 6.11
C TYR A 176 -26.91 6.30 7.34
N THR A 177 -27.32 6.69 8.54
CA THR A 177 -26.58 6.38 9.77
C THR A 177 -26.38 4.88 9.91
N LYS A 178 -27.46 4.09 9.74
CA LYS A 178 -27.35 2.63 9.77
C LYS A 178 -26.57 2.09 8.57
N ALA A 179 -26.79 2.61 7.37
CA ALA A 179 -26.08 2.17 6.18
C ALA A 179 -24.55 2.24 6.33
N TYR A 180 -24.04 3.38 6.80
CA TYR A 180 -22.60 3.58 6.99
C TYR A 180 -22.04 2.85 8.20
N THR A 181 -22.79 2.75 9.30
CA THR A 181 -22.36 1.96 10.47
C THR A 181 -22.22 0.49 10.10
N THR A 182 -23.20 -0.08 9.38
CA THR A 182 -23.12 -1.48 8.93
C THR A 182 -22.09 -1.69 7.83
N ALA A 183 -21.79 -0.68 7.00
CA ALA A 183 -20.69 -0.76 6.03
C ALA A 183 -19.30 -0.84 6.71
N ASP A 184 -19.09 -0.06 7.78
CA ASP A 184 -17.89 -0.14 8.64
C ASP A 184 -17.77 -1.52 9.31
N GLU A 185 -18.88 -2.04 9.85
CA GLU A 185 -18.94 -3.40 10.41
C GLU A 185 -18.60 -4.47 9.35
N ALA A 186 -19.16 -4.37 8.15
CA ALA A 186 -18.87 -5.29 7.04
C ALA A 186 -17.39 -5.26 6.64
N TYR A 187 -16.79 -4.07 6.60
CA TYR A 187 -15.36 -3.88 6.34
C TYR A 187 -14.51 -4.59 7.40
N LYS A 188 -14.76 -4.32 8.68
CA LYS A 188 -14.03 -4.93 9.81
C LYS A 188 -14.23 -6.44 9.89
N HIS A 189 -15.44 -6.94 9.59
CA HIS A 189 -15.73 -8.38 9.56
C HIS A 189 -14.89 -9.12 8.53
N MET A 190 -14.62 -8.52 7.36
CA MET A 190 -13.79 -9.15 6.33
C MET A 190 -12.31 -9.27 6.73
N TYR A 191 -11.80 -8.42 7.63
CA TYR A 191 -10.49 -8.64 8.26
C TYR A 191 -10.50 -9.83 9.21
N MET A 192 -11.55 -9.97 10.03
CA MET A 192 -11.69 -11.15 10.88
C MET A 192 -11.74 -12.43 10.06
N PHE A 193 -12.44 -12.41 8.92
CA PHE A 193 -12.45 -13.53 7.98
C PHE A 193 -11.06 -13.81 7.39
N GLY A 194 -10.32 -12.76 6.99
CA GLY A 194 -8.93 -12.86 6.53
C GLY A 194 -7.97 -13.44 7.59
N ASP A 195 -8.17 -13.09 8.87
CA ASP A 195 -7.42 -13.64 10.00
C ASP A 195 -7.65 -15.14 10.15
N ILE A 196 -8.91 -15.60 10.04
CA ILE A 196 -9.26 -17.02 10.08
C ILE A 196 -8.61 -17.78 8.91
N LEU A 197 -8.71 -17.25 7.69
CA LEU A 197 -8.13 -17.88 6.49
C LEU A 197 -6.60 -17.96 6.58
N SER A 198 -5.94 -16.85 6.92
CA SER A 198 -4.49 -16.79 7.03
C SER A 198 -3.97 -17.73 8.12
N ALA A 199 -4.60 -17.76 9.29
CA ALA A 199 -4.23 -18.67 10.38
C ALA A 199 -4.34 -20.14 9.96
N ALA A 200 -5.41 -20.52 9.25
CA ALA A 200 -5.58 -21.86 8.75
C ALA A 200 -4.55 -22.23 7.66
N ILE A 201 -4.21 -21.30 6.76
CA ILE A 201 -3.19 -21.51 5.72
C ILE A 201 -1.81 -21.71 6.36
N VAL A 202 -1.44 -20.87 7.33
CA VAL A 202 -0.18 -20.99 8.09
C VAL A 202 -0.11 -22.35 8.77
N LYS A 203 -1.22 -22.82 9.37
CA LYS A 203 -1.30 -24.13 10.01
C LYS A 203 -1.20 -25.30 9.02
N GLN A 204 -1.70 -25.14 7.80
CA GLN A 204 -1.61 -26.16 6.74
C GLN A 204 -0.19 -26.27 6.16
N TYR A 205 0.54 -25.16 6.07
CA TYR A 205 1.87 -25.09 5.47
C TYR A 205 2.94 -24.51 6.41
N PRO A 206 3.25 -25.19 7.54
CA PRO A 206 4.19 -24.67 8.54
C PRO A 206 5.62 -24.46 7.98
N ASP A 207 6.02 -25.23 6.96
CA ASP A 207 7.33 -25.07 6.31
C ASP A 207 7.41 -23.83 5.40
N LYS A 208 6.27 -23.35 4.88
CA LYS A 208 6.21 -22.14 4.06
C LYS A 208 6.07 -20.87 4.91
N PHE A 209 5.41 -21.00 6.06
CA PHE A 209 5.10 -19.90 6.96
C PHE A 209 5.73 -20.18 8.32
N THR A 210 7.05 -20.00 8.42
CA THR A 210 7.79 -20.19 9.67
C THR A 210 7.21 -19.28 10.76
N THR A 211 6.55 -19.87 11.74
CA THR A 211 5.91 -19.17 12.86
C THR A 211 6.97 -18.70 13.84
N ASP A 212 7.38 -17.43 13.76
CA ASP A 212 7.97 -16.78 14.92
C ASP A 212 6.85 -16.12 15.75
N MET A 213 6.44 -16.79 16.82
CA MET A 213 5.38 -16.28 17.72
C MET A 213 5.79 -15.02 18.48
N SER A 214 7.06 -14.58 18.41
CA SER A 214 7.51 -13.29 18.94
C SER A 214 7.00 -12.08 18.16
N THR A 215 6.27 -12.29 17.06
CA THR A 215 5.78 -11.23 16.16
C THR A 215 4.25 -11.06 16.14
N MET A 216 3.47 -11.83 16.93
CA MET A 216 2.00 -11.72 16.89
C MET A 216 1.49 -10.32 17.27
N GLY A 217 1.99 -9.74 18.37
CA GLY A 217 1.61 -8.37 18.75
C GLY A 217 2.06 -7.30 17.73
N ALA A 218 3.20 -7.53 17.07
CA ALA A 218 3.69 -6.66 16.00
C ALA A 218 2.82 -6.77 14.72
N SER A 219 2.39 -7.98 14.39
CA SER A 219 1.46 -8.29 13.30
C SER A 219 0.07 -7.72 13.58
N ASP A 220 -0.42 -7.78 14.82
CA ASP A 220 -1.68 -7.18 15.24
C ASP A 220 -1.64 -5.66 15.08
N LEU A 221 -0.56 -5.00 15.51
CA LEU A 221 -0.38 -3.56 15.31
C LEU A 221 -0.42 -3.20 13.82
N ARG A 222 0.32 -3.93 12.99
CA ARG A 222 0.35 -3.71 11.53
C ARG A 222 -1.04 -3.88 10.92
N SER A 223 -1.76 -4.94 11.29
CA SER A 223 -3.12 -5.19 10.82
C SER A 223 -4.08 -4.08 11.25
N ALA A 224 -4.05 -3.68 12.53
CA ALA A 224 -4.88 -2.60 13.06
C ALA A 224 -4.63 -1.26 12.36
N LEU A 225 -3.36 -0.90 12.13
CA LEU A 225 -3.02 0.30 11.36
C LEU A 225 -3.49 0.19 9.91
N GLY A 226 -3.34 -0.98 9.27
CA GLY A 226 -3.82 -1.22 7.92
C GLY A 226 -5.33 -1.08 7.79
N ILE A 227 -6.10 -1.64 8.73
CA ILE A 227 -7.56 -1.50 8.80
C ILE A 227 -7.95 -0.03 8.78
N ILE A 228 -7.44 0.75 9.74
CA ILE A 228 -7.86 2.13 9.95
C ILE A 228 -7.38 3.03 8.81
N LEU A 229 -6.12 2.91 8.40
CA LEU A 229 -5.54 3.77 7.36
C LEU A 229 -6.06 3.44 5.95
N GLY A 230 -6.30 2.17 5.65
CA GLY A 230 -6.92 1.77 4.40
C GLY A 230 -8.33 2.34 4.27
N GLU A 231 -9.15 2.14 5.31
CA GLU A 231 -10.51 2.67 5.34
C GLU A 231 -10.53 4.21 5.19
N HIS A 232 -9.59 4.89 5.86
CA HIS A 232 -9.44 6.34 5.79
C HIS A 232 -9.37 6.85 4.35
N ALA A 233 -8.54 6.22 3.51
CA ALA A 233 -8.38 6.61 2.12
C ALA A 233 -9.69 6.49 1.32
N THR A 234 -10.39 5.36 1.49
CA THR A 234 -11.67 5.12 0.81
C THR A 234 -12.75 6.09 1.29
N LEU A 235 -12.85 6.33 2.60
CA LEU A 235 -13.81 7.25 3.19
C LEU A 235 -13.54 8.70 2.77
N ALA A 236 -12.28 9.10 2.63
CA ALA A 236 -11.91 10.42 2.09
C ALA A 236 -12.40 10.57 0.65
N VAL A 237 -12.15 9.58 -0.22
CA VAL A 237 -12.66 9.58 -1.60
C VAL A 237 -14.19 9.66 -1.62
N TRP A 238 -14.89 8.86 -0.80
CA TRP A 238 -16.35 8.89 -0.74
C TRP A 238 -16.89 10.22 -0.27
N ALA A 239 -16.31 10.81 0.78
CA ALA A 239 -16.72 12.11 1.29
C ALA A 239 -16.51 13.21 0.24
N MET A 240 -15.38 13.21 -0.46
CA MET A 240 -15.11 14.18 -1.53
C MET A 240 -16.09 14.04 -2.70
N GLN A 241 -16.35 12.81 -3.16
CA GLN A 241 -17.31 12.54 -4.24
C GLN A 241 -18.75 12.91 -3.85
N LYS A 242 -19.17 12.56 -2.64
CA LYS A 242 -20.51 12.90 -2.13
C LYS A 242 -20.66 14.40 -1.89
N GLY A 243 -19.58 15.06 -1.46
CA GLY A 243 -19.53 16.51 -1.29
C GLY A 243 -19.73 17.26 -2.61
N ILE A 244 -19.02 16.88 -3.67
CA ILE A 244 -19.18 17.53 -4.98
C ILE A 244 -20.53 17.21 -5.65
N ASP A 245 -21.06 16.02 -5.43
CA ASP A 245 -22.38 15.62 -5.93
C ASP A 245 -23.54 16.26 -5.15
N GLY A 246 -23.28 16.87 -3.98
CA GLY A 246 -24.33 17.33 -3.07
C GLY A 246 -25.20 16.18 -2.56
N ALA A 247 -24.61 14.99 -2.38
CA ALA A 247 -25.34 13.79 -2.04
C ALA A 247 -25.98 13.90 -0.64
N PRO A 248 -27.22 13.41 -0.46
CA PRO A 248 -27.97 13.55 0.79
C PRO A 248 -27.35 12.79 1.98
N ASP A 249 -26.39 11.91 1.71
CA ASP A 249 -25.69 11.07 2.69
C ASP A 249 -24.24 11.53 2.93
N PHE A 250 -23.85 12.70 2.40
CA PHE A 250 -22.52 13.28 2.59
C PHE A 250 -22.13 13.38 4.07
N GLU A 251 -23.04 13.85 4.92
CA GLU A 251 -22.77 14.04 6.36
C GLU A 251 -22.44 12.71 7.06
N GLN A 252 -23.06 11.60 6.65
CA GLN A 252 -22.79 10.28 7.22
C GLN A 252 -21.46 9.71 6.72
N ALA A 253 -21.12 9.92 5.45
CA ALA A 253 -19.81 9.56 4.91
C ALA A 253 -18.67 10.34 5.59
N ALA A 254 -18.82 11.66 5.73
CA ALA A 254 -17.87 12.52 6.42
C ALA A 254 -17.82 12.21 7.93
N GLY A 255 -18.96 11.89 8.54
CA GLY A 255 -19.05 11.43 9.93
C GLY A 255 -18.27 10.15 10.19
N LEU A 256 -18.35 9.17 9.28
CA LEU A 256 -17.57 7.93 9.38
C LEU A 256 -16.07 8.19 9.19
N LEU A 257 -15.66 9.10 8.29
CA LEU A 257 -14.28 9.55 8.17
C LEU A 257 -13.74 10.20 9.45
N ASN A 258 -14.58 10.97 10.15
CA ASN A 258 -14.23 11.55 11.45
C ASN A 258 -14.14 10.49 12.56
N LYS A 259 -15.05 9.49 12.58
CA LYS A 259 -14.96 8.34 13.48
C LYS A 259 -13.66 7.55 13.26
N ASN A 260 -13.27 7.35 12.00
CA ASN A 260 -12.00 6.72 11.64
C ASN A 260 -10.79 7.54 12.15
N THR A 261 -10.87 8.87 12.12
CA THR A 261 -9.85 9.76 12.75
C THR A 261 -9.76 9.54 14.26
N ASP A 262 -10.89 9.35 14.94
CA ASP A 262 -10.91 9.03 16.37
C ASP A 262 -10.28 7.67 16.67
N GLU A 263 -10.57 6.65 15.86
CA GLU A 263 -9.96 5.32 15.96
C GLU A 263 -8.43 5.38 15.78
N LEU A 264 -7.95 6.12 14.77
CA LEU A 264 -6.51 6.31 14.54
C LEU A 264 -5.84 7.07 15.69
N SER A 265 -6.51 8.08 16.21
CA SER A 265 -6.00 8.87 17.35
C SER A 265 -5.92 8.03 18.62
N ALA A 266 -6.89 7.15 18.85
CA ALA A 266 -6.87 6.19 19.94
C ALA A 266 -5.73 5.16 19.77
N ALA A 267 -5.48 4.70 18.53
CA ALA A 267 -4.36 3.82 18.24
C ALA A 267 -3.01 4.51 18.56
N VAL A 268 -2.83 5.76 18.16
CA VAL A 268 -1.63 6.56 18.52
C VAL A 268 -1.51 6.73 20.03
N ALA A 269 -2.62 7.05 20.72
CA ALA A 269 -2.65 7.20 22.17
C ALA A 269 -2.24 5.93 22.92
N SER A 270 -2.61 4.75 22.40
CA SER A 270 -2.25 3.46 23.00
C SER A 270 -0.73 3.20 23.03
N VAL A 271 0.02 3.80 22.10
CA VAL A 271 1.47 3.64 21.99
C VAL A 271 2.21 4.77 22.71
N TYR A 272 1.79 6.02 22.48
CA TYR A 272 2.52 7.24 22.84
C TYR A 272 1.87 8.08 23.95
N GLY A 273 0.69 7.70 24.45
CA GLY A 273 -0.05 8.40 25.51
C GLY A 273 -1.14 9.35 24.99
N ASN A 274 -2.05 9.73 25.89
CA ASN A 274 -3.26 10.49 25.55
C ASN A 274 -2.94 11.88 24.99
N GLU A 275 -1.90 12.55 25.50
CA GLU A 275 -1.46 13.85 25.01
C GLU A 275 -0.98 13.77 23.56
N ALA A 276 -0.23 12.71 23.22
CA ALA A 276 0.22 12.46 21.86
C ALA A 276 -0.97 12.16 20.92
N GLY A 277 -1.94 11.35 21.38
CA GLY A 277 -3.17 11.09 20.63
C GLY A 277 -3.99 12.36 20.35
N ALA A 278 -4.10 13.26 21.33
CA ALA A 278 -4.81 14.53 21.16
C ALA A 278 -4.09 15.49 20.20
N ALA A 279 -2.76 15.58 20.30
CA ALA A 279 -1.95 16.35 19.37
C ALA A 279 -2.04 15.81 17.94
N PHE A 280 -1.94 14.48 17.79
CA PHE A 280 -2.14 13.79 16.53
C PHE A 280 -3.51 14.10 15.94
N LYS A 281 -4.60 13.94 16.71
CA LYS A 281 -5.97 14.20 16.24
C LYS A 281 -6.11 15.61 15.66
N THR A 282 -5.53 16.60 16.33
CA THR A 282 -5.60 18.01 15.90
C THR A 282 -4.93 18.21 14.55
N ILE A 283 -3.72 17.68 14.38
CA ILE A 283 -2.97 17.78 13.11
C ILE A 283 -3.69 16.98 12.03
N TRP A 284 -4.07 15.74 12.33
CA TRP A 284 -4.74 14.84 11.39
C TRP A 284 -6.08 15.41 10.93
N ALA A 285 -6.95 15.90 11.80
CA ALA A 285 -8.25 16.43 11.37
C ALA A 285 -8.15 17.65 10.42
N SER A 286 -7.04 18.40 10.44
CA SER A 286 -6.87 19.58 9.59
C SER A 286 -6.90 19.25 8.09
N HIS A 287 -6.26 18.15 7.67
CA HIS A 287 -6.17 17.80 6.25
C HIS A 287 -7.53 17.43 5.64
N ILE A 288 -8.42 16.82 6.43
CA ILE A 288 -9.79 16.55 6.03
C ILE A 288 -10.50 17.87 5.70
N GLY A 289 -10.30 18.89 6.54
CA GLY A 289 -10.79 20.24 6.28
C GLY A 289 -10.26 20.83 4.97
N TYR A 290 -8.95 20.70 4.70
CA TYR A 290 -8.36 21.19 3.46
C TYR A 290 -8.89 20.47 2.21
N PHE A 291 -9.14 19.16 2.26
CA PHE A 291 -9.81 18.44 1.18
C PHE A 291 -11.26 18.90 1.00
N VAL A 292 -12.01 19.17 2.07
CA VAL A 292 -13.36 19.75 1.99
C VAL A 292 -13.33 21.13 1.35
N ASP A 293 -12.35 21.97 1.70
CA ASP A 293 -12.19 23.30 1.09
C ASP A 293 -11.83 23.19 -0.40
N TYR A 294 -11.00 22.23 -0.79
CA TYR A 294 -10.71 21.90 -2.19
C TYR A 294 -11.97 21.52 -2.98
N VAL A 295 -12.83 20.69 -2.38
CA VAL A 295 -14.11 20.27 -2.98
C VAL A 295 -15.03 21.47 -3.16
N LYS A 296 -15.22 22.30 -2.11
CA LYS A 296 -16.06 23.51 -2.17
C LYS A 296 -15.55 24.51 -3.21
N ALA A 297 -14.23 24.74 -3.24
CA ALA A 297 -13.61 25.64 -4.21
C ALA A 297 -13.80 25.12 -5.64
N THR A 298 -13.67 23.80 -5.86
CA THR A 298 -13.94 23.17 -7.15
C THR A 298 -15.40 23.36 -7.57
N ALA A 299 -16.36 23.16 -6.66
CA ALA A 299 -17.78 23.38 -6.92
C ALA A 299 -18.10 24.84 -7.30
N ALA A 300 -17.41 25.79 -6.67
CA ALA A 300 -17.57 27.22 -6.93
C ALA A 300 -16.82 27.73 -8.18
N GLY A 301 -15.97 26.90 -8.80
CA GLY A 301 -15.05 27.34 -9.85
C GLY A 301 -13.98 28.32 -9.35
N ASP A 302 -13.72 28.36 -8.05
CA ASP A 302 -12.78 29.29 -7.42
C ASP A 302 -11.36 28.70 -7.44
N THR A 303 -10.59 29.09 -8.45
CA THR A 303 -9.20 28.64 -8.62
C THR A 303 -8.26 29.16 -7.52
N THR A 304 -8.56 30.29 -6.89
CA THR A 304 -7.73 30.86 -5.83
C THR A 304 -7.93 30.09 -4.52
N ALA A 305 -9.19 29.83 -4.16
CA ALA A 305 -9.50 28.99 -2.99
C ALA A 305 -9.02 27.55 -3.19
N LYS A 306 -9.11 27.03 -4.42
CA LYS A 306 -8.58 25.69 -4.76
C LYS A 306 -7.07 25.62 -4.54
N GLN A 307 -6.32 26.62 -5.01
CA GLN A 307 -4.87 26.68 -4.78
C GLN A 307 -4.53 26.84 -3.29
N LYS A 308 -5.29 27.65 -2.56
CA LYS A 308 -5.11 27.82 -1.10
C LYS A 308 -5.22 26.48 -0.35
N ALA A 309 -6.20 25.65 -0.69
CA ALA A 309 -6.33 24.32 -0.11
C ALA A 309 -5.14 23.39 -0.45
N ILE A 310 -4.58 23.49 -1.66
CA ILE A 310 -3.36 22.75 -2.05
C ILE A 310 -2.16 23.21 -1.20
N ASP A 311 -2.00 24.53 -1.01
CA ASP A 311 -0.92 25.10 -0.22
C ASP A 311 -1.02 24.66 1.26
N GLU A 312 -2.24 24.65 1.82
CA GLU A 312 -2.52 24.16 3.18
C GLU A 312 -2.22 22.66 3.34
N LEU A 313 -2.55 21.83 2.33
CA LEU A 313 -2.16 20.41 2.30
C LEU A 313 -0.63 20.24 2.26
N ALA A 314 0.09 21.13 1.55
CA ALA A 314 1.55 21.10 1.49
C ALA A 314 2.18 21.44 2.86
N GLU A 315 1.61 22.39 3.61
CA GLU A 315 2.02 22.72 4.97
C GLU A 315 1.67 21.61 5.97
N TYR A 316 0.46 21.06 5.88
CA TYR A 316 0.01 19.92 6.70
C TYR A 316 1.00 18.76 6.60
N LYS A 317 1.39 18.39 5.38
CA LYS A 317 2.31 17.30 5.12
C LYS A 317 3.61 17.43 5.92
N VAL A 318 4.23 18.62 5.89
CA VAL A 318 5.49 18.89 6.61
C VAL A 318 5.25 18.77 8.11
N THR A 319 4.15 19.34 8.60
CA THR A 319 3.78 19.29 10.03
C THR A 319 3.54 17.86 10.52
N GLN A 320 2.76 17.07 9.78
CA GLN A 320 2.45 15.69 10.12
C GLN A 320 3.68 14.78 10.03
N ALA A 321 4.51 14.95 9.00
CA ALA A 321 5.76 14.20 8.86
C ALA A 321 6.73 14.51 10.01
N LYS A 322 6.86 15.79 10.38
CA LYS A 322 7.67 16.19 11.53
C LYS A 322 7.15 15.59 12.83
N PHE A 323 5.83 15.60 13.05
CA PHE A 323 5.21 15.00 14.24
C PHE A 323 5.60 13.52 14.41
N PHE A 324 5.52 12.73 13.33
CA PHE A 324 5.94 11.33 13.36
C PHE A 324 7.45 11.14 13.55
N ALA A 325 8.27 11.95 12.88
CA ALA A 325 9.73 11.87 12.96
C ALA A 325 10.27 12.25 14.35
N ASP A 326 9.66 13.25 15.00
CA ASP A 326 9.98 13.63 16.38
C ASP A 326 9.61 12.53 17.38
N ALA A 327 8.49 11.83 17.13
CA ALA A 327 8.02 10.74 17.99
C ALA A 327 8.83 9.45 17.82
N ASN A 328 9.34 9.16 16.62
CA ASN A 328 10.02 7.91 16.32
C ASN A 328 11.27 8.12 15.43
N PRO A 329 12.49 7.84 15.94
CA PRO A 329 13.73 8.06 15.19
C PRO A 329 13.89 7.12 13.98
N ASN A 330 13.07 6.05 13.87
CA ASN A 330 13.07 5.15 12.73
C ASN A 330 12.18 5.63 11.57
N LEU A 331 11.57 6.82 11.70
CA LEU A 331 10.75 7.45 10.67
C LEU A 331 11.42 8.73 10.14
N PRO A 332 12.26 8.65 9.10
CA PRO A 332 12.88 9.84 8.53
C PRO A 332 11.81 10.80 7.98
N GLN A 333 11.81 12.05 8.44
CA GLN A 333 10.83 13.06 8.02
C GLN A 333 10.70 13.17 6.50
N ALA A 334 11.82 13.19 5.77
CA ALA A 334 11.81 13.29 4.30
C ALA A 334 11.09 12.12 3.61
N ALA A 335 11.16 10.91 4.18
CA ALA A 335 10.46 9.75 3.64
C ALA A 335 8.96 9.81 3.92
N LEU A 336 8.58 10.29 5.12
CA LEU A 336 7.18 10.53 5.48
C LEU A 336 6.56 11.62 4.59
N GLU A 337 7.27 12.73 4.36
CA GLU A 337 6.82 13.78 3.45
C GLU A 337 6.62 13.24 2.03
N ALA A 338 7.54 12.42 1.51
CA ALA A 338 7.39 11.83 0.19
C ALA A 338 6.12 10.96 0.09
N GLY A 339 5.92 10.06 1.06
CA GLY A 339 4.75 9.18 1.09
C GLY A 339 3.43 9.95 1.25
N LEU A 340 3.39 10.99 2.08
CA LEU A 340 2.21 11.84 2.23
C LEU A 340 1.95 12.68 0.97
N THR A 341 3.00 13.16 0.28
CA THR A 341 2.84 13.84 -1.03
C THR A 341 2.18 12.92 -2.05
N GLU A 342 2.63 11.68 -2.16
CA GLU A 342 2.04 10.70 -3.07
C GLU A 342 0.58 10.40 -2.72
N HIS A 343 0.28 10.20 -1.44
CA HIS A 343 -1.10 9.94 -0.99
C HIS A 343 -2.05 11.10 -1.32
N ILE A 344 -1.65 12.34 -1.00
CA ILE A 344 -2.43 13.55 -1.31
C ILE A 344 -2.66 13.65 -2.81
N ALA A 345 -1.64 13.39 -3.63
CA ALA A 345 -1.76 13.42 -5.08
C ALA A 345 -2.76 12.37 -5.61
N MET A 346 -2.74 11.14 -5.07
CA MET A 346 -3.72 10.10 -5.44
C MET A 346 -5.15 10.52 -5.10
N LEU A 347 -5.38 11.07 -3.90
CA LEU A 347 -6.71 11.53 -3.48
C LEU A 347 -7.22 12.69 -4.35
N LEU A 348 -6.38 13.71 -4.60
CA LEU A 348 -6.73 14.83 -5.47
C LEU A 348 -7.01 14.36 -6.90
N LYS A 349 -6.19 13.44 -7.43
CA LYS A 349 -6.39 12.91 -8.78
C LYS A 349 -7.64 12.04 -8.88
N ALA A 350 -7.92 11.20 -7.89
CA ALA A 350 -9.17 10.44 -7.82
C ALA A 350 -10.39 11.36 -7.88
N PHE A 351 -10.36 12.47 -7.13
CA PHE A 351 -11.41 13.47 -7.11
C PHE A 351 -11.51 14.27 -8.43
N ASP A 352 -10.41 14.84 -8.91
CA ASP A 352 -10.43 15.66 -10.14
C ASP A 352 -10.83 14.81 -11.35
N SER A 353 -10.39 13.56 -11.44
CA SER A 353 -10.84 12.62 -12.47
C SER A 353 -12.33 12.30 -12.35
N TYR A 354 -12.86 12.16 -11.12
CA TYR A 354 -14.30 11.98 -10.90
C TYR A 354 -15.11 13.18 -11.41
N VAL A 355 -14.67 14.41 -11.08
CA VAL A 355 -15.30 15.66 -11.54
C VAL A 355 -15.22 15.79 -13.07
N ALA A 356 -14.10 15.39 -13.66
CA ALA A 356 -13.90 15.34 -15.10
C ALA A 356 -14.66 14.20 -15.80
N LYS A 357 -15.37 13.34 -15.04
CA LYS A 357 -16.05 12.13 -15.52
C LYS A 357 -15.12 11.08 -16.14
N ASP A 358 -13.83 11.17 -15.86
CA ASP A 358 -12.87 10.09 -16.12
C ASP A 358 -12.94 9.09 -14.96
N TYR A 359 -14.05 8.35 -14.92
CA TYR A 359 -14.33 7.42 -13.83
C TYR A 359 -13.33 6.26 -13.78
N THR A 360 -12.76 5.86 -14.92
CA THR A 360 -11.74 4.80 -14.94
C THR A 360 -10.51 5.22 -14.16
N THR A 361 -9.99 6.43 -14.40
CA THR A 361 -8.88 6.96 -13.60
C THR A 361 -9.30 7.20 -12.16
N ALA A 362 -10.50 7.75 -11.91
CA ALA A 362 -10.99 8.02 -10.56
C ALA A 362 -10.96 6.78 -9.67
N TYR A 363 -11.50 5.65 -10.16
CA TYR A 363 -11.50 4.39 -9.42
C TYR A 363 -10.11 3.75 -9.34
N SER A 364 -9.28 3.86 -10.38
CA SER A 364 -7.89 3.38 -10.32
C SER A 364 -7.09 4.11 -9.23
N GLU A 365 -7.20 5.43 -9.15
CA GLU A 365 -6.52 6.25 -8.15
C GLU A 365 -7.10 6.03 -6.75
N ALA A 366 -8.43 5.85 -6.62
CA ALA A 366 -9.06 5.50 -5.36
C ALA A 366 -8.50 4.18 -4.79
N ARG A 367 -8.43 3.12 -5.61
CA ARG A 367 -7.81 1.84 -5.21
C ARG A 367 -6.34 2.01 -4.87
N MET A 368 -5.57 2.73 -5.68
CA MET A 368 -4.15 2.99 -5.39
C MET A 368 -3.97 3.73 -4.06
N SER A 369 -4.83 4.72 -3.75
CA SER A 369 -4.79 5.44 -2.48
C SER A 369 -5.07 4.52 -1.28
N TYR A 370 -6.01 3.58 -1.41
CA TYR A 370 -6.28 2.54 -0.42
C TYR A 370 -5.05 1.65 -0.21
N HIS A 371 -4.47 1.11 -1.28
CA HIS A 371 -3.28 0.25 -1.20
C HIS A 371 -2.05 0.98 -0.63
N HIS A 372 -1.85 2.25 -0.98
CA HIS A 372 -0.75 3.09 -0.50
C HIS A 372 -0.75 3.21 1.03
N MET A 373 -1.93 3.29 1.64
CA MET A 373 -2.06 3.38 3.09
C MET A 373 -1.64 2.11 3.84
N PHE A 374 -1.63 0.94 3.20
CA PHE A 374 -1.03 -0.28 3.79
C PHE A 374 0.50 -0.20 3.76
N GLY A 375 1.09 0.38 2.71
CA GLY A 375 2.52 0.67 2.68
C GLY A 375 2.91 1.66 3.80
N PHE A 376 2.06 2.64 4.07
CA PHE A 376 2.26 3.55 5.20
C PHE A 376 2.09 2.85 6.55
N ALA A 377 1.07 2.00 6.71
CA ALA A 377 0.87 1.16 7.89
C ALA A 377 2.09 0.27 8.18
N ASP A 378 2.66 -0.36 7.14
CA ASP A 378 3.89 -1.17 7.24
C ASP A 378 5.08 -0.38 7.77
N ILE A 379 5.26 0.86 7.32
CA ILE A 379 6.36 1.73 7.75
C ILE A 379 6.17 2.12 9.21
N LEU A 380 4.94 2.54 9.58
CA LEU A 380 4.62 2.94 10.94
C LEU A 380 4.72 1.77 11.92
N SER A 381 4.14 0.62 11.59
CA SER A 381 4.17 -0.56 12.47
C SER A 381 5.59 -1.03 12.71
N GLU A 382 6.41 -1.09 11.66
CA GLU A 382 7.81 -1.52 11.78
C GLU A 382 8.61 -0.56 12.66
N ALA A 383 8.46 0.74 12.44
CA ALA A 383 9.16 1.74 13.23
C ALA A 383 8.75 1.71 14.71
N ILE A 384 7.45 1.53 15.00
CA ILE A 384 6.93 1.43 16.37
C ILE A 384 7.49 0.18 17.07
N VAL A 385 7.51 -0.96 16.36
CA VAL A 385 8.05 -2.22 16.87
C VAL A 385 9.54 -2.11 17.14
N MET A 386 10.30 -1.45 16.27
CA MET A 386 11.73 -1.15 16.48
C MET A 386 11.97 -0.21 17.67
N GLN A 387 11.08 0.74 17.92
CA GLN A 387 11.18 1.67 19.05
C GLN A 387 10.83 1.00 20.39
N TYR A 388 9.87 0.08 20.39
CA TYR A 388 9.36 -0.59 21.60
C TYR A 388 9.37 -2.12 21.50
N PRO A 389 10.52 -2.77 21.25
CA PRO A 389 10.59 -4.21 20.98
C PRO A 389 9.99 -5.05 22.12
N ALA A 390 10.17 -4.64 23.37
CA ALA A 390 9.64 -5.33 24.54
C ALA A 390 8.10 -5.32 24.62
N LYS A 391 7.42 -4.30 24.06
CA LYS A 391 5.94 -4.26 24.02
C LYS A 391 5.36 -5.30 23.05
N PHE A 392 6.16 -5.75 22.09
CA PHE A 392 5.70 -6.59 20.98
C PHE A 392 6.39 -7.95 20.92
N GLY A 393 7.01 -8.42 22.01
CA GLY A 393 7.56 -9.77 22.12
C GLY A 393 9.04 -9.93 21.71
N GLY A 394 9.73 -8.84 21.34
CA GLY A 394 11.16 -8.83 21.05
C GLY A 394 12.04 -8.79 22.30
N THR A 395 13.24 -9.37 22.24
CA THR A 395 14.25 -9.22 23.30
C THR A 395 14.89 -7.84 23.20
N ALA A 396 14.99 -7.13 24.34
CA ALA A 396 15.60 -5.81 24.39
C ALA A 396 17.06 -5.88 23.94
N THR A 397 17.43 -5.12 22.90
CA THR A 397 18.84 -4.94 22.55
C THR A 397 19.50 -4.10 23.66
N PRO A 398 20.66 -4.49 24.22
CA PRO A 398 21.31 -3.66 25.24
C PRO A 398 21.71 -2.32 24.62
N THR A 399 21.12 -1.25 25.15
CA THR A 399 21.45 0.13 24.81
C THR A 399 22.94 0.38 25.05
N PRO A 400 23.67 1.11 24.17
CA PRO A 400 24.97 1.65 24.54
C PRO A 400 24.78 2.52 25.78
N THR A 401 25.54 2.24 26.83
CA THR A 401 25.41 2.87 28.14
C THR A 401 25.52 4.39 28.05
N THR A 402 24.45 5.08 28.42
CA THR A 402 24.52 6.32 29.19
C THR A 402 23.29 6.38 30.10
N PRO A 403 23.42 6.48 31.43
CA PRO A 403 22.28 6.60 32.31
C PRO A 403 21.77 8.04 32.28
N ALA A 404 20.66 8.26 31.59
CA ALA A 404 19.71 9.29 31.96
C ALA A 404 18.33 8.66 31.88
N THR A 405 17.63 8.64 33.01
CA THR A 405 16.18 8.41 33.07
C THR A 405 15.52 9.22 31.95
N PRO A 406 14.67 8.65 31.09
CA PRO A 406 13.97 9.43 30.08
C PRO A 406 13.05 10.39 30.83
N SER A 407 13.48 11.63 30.98
CA SER A 407 12.59 12.73 31.26
C SER A 407 11.73 12.89 30.01
N MET A 408 10.42 12.87 30.18
CA MET A 408 9.47 13.20 29.12
C MET A 408 9.94 14.50 28.46
N PRO A 409 10.09 14.57 27.12
CA PRO A 409 10.30 15.85 26.48
C PRO A 409 9.07 16.70 26.77
N SER A 410 9.25 17.76 27.56
CA SER A 410 8.28 18.84 27.63
C SER A 410 8.18 19.42 26.22
N MET A 411 7.04 19.22 25.56
CA MET A 411 6.75 19.84 24.28
C MET A 411 6.92 21.37 24.40
N PRO A 412 7.52 22.05 23.41
CA PRO A 412 7.49 23.51 23.38
C PRO A 412 6.04 23.99 23.27
N ASN A 413 5.65 24.93 24.14
CA ASN A 413 4.36 25.62 24.04
C ASN A 413 4.21 26.22 22.63
N MET A 414 3.25 25.71 21.85
CA MET A 414 2.82 26.41 20.64
C MET A 414 1.96 27.63 21.02
N PRO A 415 2.17 28.80 20.40
CA PRO A 415 1.34 29.97 20.64
C PRO A 415 -0.05 29.79 20.03
N THR A 416 -1.08 30.16 20.80
CA THR A 416 -2.51 29.92 20.54
C THR A 416 -3.18 31.01 19.69
N THR A 417 -2.54 31.54 18.65
CA THR A 417 -3.13 32.62 17.82
C THR A 417 -2.90 32.46 16.32
N PRO A 418 -3.93 32.67 15.45
CA PRO A 418 -3.80 32.54 13.99
C PRO A 418 -3.03 33.73 13.38
N PRO A 419 -2.32 33.57 12.25
CA PRO A 419 -1.54 34.65 11.68
C PRO A 419 -2.39 35.59 10.82
N THR A 420 -2.20 36.88 11.05
CA THR A 420 -2.50 37.97 10.12
C THR A 420 -1.18 38.51 9.53
N THR A 421 -1.16 38.84 8.24
CA THR A 421 -0.07 39.52 7.52
C THR A 421 -0.40 41.02 7.31
N PRO A 422 0.51 41.88 6.77
CA PRO A 422 1.99 41.83 6.64
C PRO A 422 2.70 43.16 7.01
N SER A 423 4.02 43.17 7.25
CA SER A 423 4.90 44.34 6.92
C SER A 423 6.43 44.09 7.04
N THR A 424 7.11 44.17 5.88
CA THR A 424 8.38 44.87 5.52
C THR A 424 9.71 44.77 6.31
N GLY A 425 10.77 44.38 5.57
CA GLY A 425 12.17 44.87 5.62
C GLY A 425 13.16 44.03 6.45
N GLY A 426 14.37 43.64 6.03
CA GLY A 426 15.18 43.77 4.82
C GLY A 426 16.65 43.40 5.13
N ALA A 427 17.35 42.76 4.17
CA ALA A 427 18.81 42.57 4.02
C ALA A 427 19.56 41.62 5.00
N ASN A 428 20.53 40.77 4.63
CA ASN A 428 21.12 40.29 3.37
C ASN A 428 22.09 39.13 3.75
N GLY A 429 22.26 38.08 2.94
CA GLY A 429 23.15 36.95 3.29
C GLY A 429 23.23 35.78 2.30
N THR A 430 23.75 36.06 1.10
CA THR A 430 24.43 35.16 0.13
C THR A 430 23.63 34.03 -0.56
N SER A 431 23.46 34.21 -1.87
CA SER A 431 22.85 33.29 -2.84
C SER A 431 23.78 32.12 -3.22
N ALA A 432 23.31 30.90 -2.96
CA ALA A 432 23.67 29.72 -3.78
C ALA A 432 22.64 28.58 -3.71
N ASP A 433 21.43 28.79 -3.15
CA ASP A 433 20.49 27.68 -2.93
C ASP A 433 19.02 28.00 -3.23
N THR A 434 18.75 28.92 -4.16
CA THR A 434 17.38 29.19 -4.62
C THR A 434 17.31 29.28 -6.13
N SER A 435 16.99 28.14 -6.76
CA SER A 435 16.28 28.11 -8.03
C SER A 435 14.95 27.35 -7.80
N PRO A 436 13.80 28.04 -7.82
CA PRO A 436 12.48 27.48 -7.50
C PRO A 436 11.76 26.96 -8.76
N GLU A 437 12.38 26.04 -9.50
CA GLU A 437 11.76 25.46 -10.71
C GLU A 437 12.07 23.97 -10.79
N LEU A 438 11.02 23.13 -10.86
CA LEU A 438 11.01 21.76 -11.38
C LEU A 438 12.22 20.90 -10.96
N LYS A 439 12.07 20.08 -9.90
CA LYS A 439 13.14 19.16 -9.44
C LYS A 439 13.48 18.20 -10.59
N THR A 440 14.47 18.54 -11.40
CA THR A 440 14.86 17.74 -12.56
C THR A 440 16.03 16.85 -12.17
N LYS A 441 15.82 15.53 -12.24
CA LYS A 441 16.87 14.53 -12.06
C LYS A 441 17.47 14.19 -13.40
N VAL A 442 18.80 14.23 -13.51
CA VAL A 442 19.55 13.93 -14.72
C VAL A 442 20.56 12.83 -14.41
N MET A 443 20.56 11.76 -15.20
CA MET A 443 21.58 10.72 -15.17
C MET A 443 22.29 10.61 -16.50
N GLN A 444 23.61 10.45 -16.47
CA GLN A 444 24.43 10.34 -17.69
C GLN A 444 25.31 9.09 -17.63
N PHE A 445 25.19 8.25 -18.64
CA PHE A 445 25.92 6.99 -18.75
C PHE A 445 26.75 6.96 -20.03
N THR A 446 28.05 6.74 -19.91
CA THR A 446 28.94 6.53 -21.07
C THR A 446 29.28 5.05 -21.15
N PRO A 447 28.89 4.33 -22.22
CA PRO A 447 29.21 2.92 -22.39
C PRO A 447 30.73 2.66 -22.31
N GLY A 448 31.11 1.59 -21.61
CA GLY A 448 32.51 1.23 -21.33
C GLY A 448 33.11 1.94 -20.11
N SER A 449 32.51 3.02 -19.62
CA SER A 449 32.93 3.70 -18.39
C SER A 449 32.26 3.11 -17.16
N LYS A 450 33.01 2.95 -16.06
CA LYS A 450 32.45 2.68 -14.72
C LYS A 450 31.99 3.95 -14.01
N MET A 451 32.33 5.12 -14.54
CA MET A 451 31.86 6.41 -14.04
C MET A 451 30.57 6.80 -14.76
N TYR A 452 29.59 7.27 -13.98
CA TYR A 452 28.36 7.86 -14.47
C TYR A 452 28.07 9.14 -13.68
N MET A 453 27.25 10.04 -14.22
CA MET A 453 26.90 11.29 -13.54
C MET A 453 25.44 11.28 -13.08
N VAL A 454 25.18 11.86 -11.92
CA VAL A 454 23.83 12.13 -11.41
C VAL A 454 23.78 13.59 -10.99
N ASN A 455 22.96 14.40 -11.65
CA ASN A 455 22.90 15.86 -11.43
C ASN A 455 24.30 16.53 -11.44
N GLY A 456 25.16 16.11 -12.37
CA GLY A 456 26.54 16.61 -12.49
C GLY A 456 27.54 16.01 -11.48
N VAL A 457 27.09 15.23 -10.50
CA VAL A 457 27.96 14.56 -9.52
C VAL A 457 28.44 13.22 -10.07
N SER A 458 29.75 13.00 -10.01
CA SER A 458 30.37 11.75 -10.48
C SER A 458 30.17 10.61 -9.50
N MET A 459 29.65 9.51 -10.01
CA MET A 459 29.31 8.29 -9.29
C MET A 459 29.98 7.08 -9.95
N MET A 460 30.20 6.02 -9.17
CA MET A 460 30.84 4.79 -9.67
C MET A 460 29.86 3.61 -9.71
N MET A 461 29.92 2.83 -10.79
CA MET A 461 29.23 1.55 -10.94
C MET A 461 30.23 0.40 -11.10
N SER A 462 29.85 -0.76 -10.56
CA SER A 462 30.67 -1.97 -10.54
C SER A 462 30.74 -2.63 -11.94
N THR A 463 29.63 -2.61 -12.68
CA THR A 463 29.56 -3.03 -14.09
C THR A 463 29.24 -1.81 -14.96
N PRO A 464 30.03 -1.52 -16.01
CA PRO A 464 29.80 -0.38 -16.86
C PRO A 464 28.54 -0.54 -17.72
N ALA A 465 27.94 0.59 -18.10
CA ALA A 465 26.99 0.61 -19.22
C ALA A 465 27.65 0.00 -20.46
N THR A 466 26.91 -0.75 -21.26
CA THR A 466 27.47 -1.51 -22.39
C THR A 466 26.60 -1.34 -23.62
N VAL A 467 27.23 -1.22 -24.80
CA VAL A 467 26.51 -1.31 -26.07
C VAL A 467 26.35 -2.78 -26.44
N TYR A 468 25.10 -3.22 -26.62
CA TYR A 468 24.77 -4.55 -27.11
C TYR A 468 23.76 -4.43 -28.25
N LYS A 469 24.10 -5.01 -29.40
CA LYS A 469 23.33 -4.91 -30.66
C LYS A 469 22.91 -3.47 -31.01
N GLY A 470 23.86 -2.53 -30.88
CA GLY A 470 23.65 -1.11 -31.21
C GLY A 470 22.81 -0.33 -30.19
N LYS A 471 22.46 -0.91 -29.04
CA LYS A 471 21.66 -0.26 -28.00
C LYS A 471 22.43 -0.18 -26.70
N THR A 472 22.24 0.91 -25.96
CA THR A 472 22.87 1.10 -24.64
C THR A 472 22.08 0.39 -23.57
N TYR A 473 22.77 -0.46 -22.82
CA TYR A 473 22.29 -1.19 -21.67
C TYR A 473 22.97 -0.67 -20.40
N VAL A 474 22.19 -0.45 -19.35
CA VAL A 474 22.68 0.01 -18.04
C VAL A 474 22.27 -0.99 -16.97
N PRO A 475 23.10 -1.26 -15.95
CA PRO A 475 22.69 -2.16 -14.89
C PRO A 475 21.51 -1.57 -14.12
N LEU A 476 20.45 -2.37 -14.00
CA LEU A 476 19.14 -1.95 -13.50
C LEU A 476 19.23 -1.29 -12.12
N ARG A 477 20.12 -1.79 -11.25
CA ARG A 477 20.37 -1.25 -9.91
C ARG A 477 20.72 0.24 -9.92
N TYR A 478 21.52 0.70 -10.88
CA TYR A 478 21.98 2.10 -10.91
C TYR A 478 20.93 3.05 -11.51
N LEU A 479 20.10 2.55 -12.43
CA LEU A 479 18.90 3.28 -12.86
C LEU A 479 17.93 3.44 -11.68
N ALA A 480 17.64 2.33 -11.01
CA ALA A 480 16.68 2.27 -9.92
C ALA A 480 17.09 3.14 -8.71
N ALA A 481 18.32 3.00 -8.22
CA ALA A 481 18.81 3.75 -7.06
C ALA A 481 18.76 5.27 -7.26
N ASN A 482 18.81 5.74 -8.51
CA ASN A 482 18.76 7.15 -8.86
C ASN A 482 17.38 7.61 -9.37
N ALA A 483 16.40 6.70 -9.39
CA ALA A 483 15.01 6.94 -9.72
C ALA A 483 14.07 6.66 -8.54
N ASN A 484 14.61 6.57 -7.31
CA ASN A 484 13.89 6.20 -6.08
C ASN A 484 13.21 4.82 -6.13
N MET A 485 13.78 3.88 -6.89
CA MET A 485 13.30 2.51 -7.02
C MET A 485 14.29 1.53 -6.39
N LYS A 486 13.81 0.35 -5.97
CA LYS A 486 14.63 -0.69 -5.35
C LYS A 486 14.80 -1.88 -6.27
N VAL A 487 15.97 -2.51 -6.23
CA VAL A 487 16.26 -3.72 -7.01
C VAL A 487 16.62 -4.88 -6.10
N PHE A 488 15.90 -5.98 -6.28
CA PHE A 488 16.13 -7.24 -5.58
C PHE A 488 16.53 -8.34 -6.57
N TYR A 489 17.23 -9.35 -6.09
CA TYR A 489 17.55 -10.54 -6.88
C TYR A 489 17.20 -11.79 -6.08
N THR A 490 16.41 -12.67 -6.67
CA THR A 490 16.09 -13.98 -6.07
C THR A 490 16.90 -15.04 -6.78
N LYS A 491 17.78 -15.71 -6.03
CA LYS A 491 18.73 -16.68 -6.58
C LYS A 491 18.04 -17.95 -7.04
N GLU A 492 17.01 -18.36 -6.30
CA GLU A 492 16.24 -19.60 -6.47
C GLU A 492 15.50 -19.60 -7.81
N THR A 493 14.96 -18.44 -8.20
CA THR A 493 14.21 -18.26 -9.45
C THR A 493 15.03 -17.59 -10.56
N SER A 494 16.26 -17.16 -10.25
CA SER A 494 17.10 -16.34 -11.14
C SER A 494 16.37 -15.09 -11.67
N THR A 495 15.51 -14.51 -10.85
CA THR A 495 14.68 -13.35 -11.18
C THR A 495 15.27 -12.07 -10.58
N THR A 496 15.32 -11.00 -11.37
CA THR A 496 15.60 -9.66 -10.87
C THR A 496 14.31 -8.87 -10.75
N TRP A 497 14.09 -8.24 -9.59
CA TRP A 497 12.93 -7.44 -9.29
C TRP A 497 13.31 -5.97 -9.31
N LEU A 498 12.47 -5.14 -9.90
CA LEU A 498 12.47 -3.70 -9.72
C LEU A 498 11.16 -3.34 -9.03
N ASP A 499 11.27 -2.82 -7.83
CA ASP A 499 10.17 -2.31 -7.04
C ASP A 499 10.14 -0.79 -7.17
N THR A 500 9.06 -0.26 -7.73
CA THR A 500 8.88 1.19 -7.92
C THR A 500 8.23 1.87 -6.73
N GLY A 501 7.87 1.13 -5.67
CA GLY A 501 7.02 1.58 -4.57
C GLY A 501 5.51 1.39 -4.84
N ILE A 502 5.12 1.19 -6.11
CA ILE A 502 3.72 1.03 -6.53
C ILE A 502 3.53 -0.28 -7.33
N GLN A 503 4.50 -0.62 -8.19
CA GLN A 503 4.44 -1.79 -9.05
C GLN A 503 5.75 -2.57 -8.98
N ARG A 504 5.64 -3.88 -9.14
CA ARG A 504 6.77 -4.79 -9.15
C ARG A 504 7.05 -5.29 -10.56
N TYR A 505 8.20 -4.94 -11.10
CA TYR A 505 8.68 -5.42 -12.38
C TYR A 505 9.61 -6.62 -12.18
N GLU A 506 9.38 -7.72 -12.87
CA GLU A 506 10.23 -8.91 -12.85
C GLU A 506 10.92 -9.12 -14.19
N PHE A 507 12.23 -9.34 -14.13
CA PHE A 507 13.08 -9.56 -15.29
C PHE A 507 13.80 -10.90 -15.17
N TRP A 508 13.83 -11.61 -16.30
CA TRP A 508 14.64 -12.80 -16.51
C TRP A 508 15.74 -12.51 -17.51
N VAL A 509 16.98 -12.86 -17.17
CA VAL A 509 18.11 -12.76 -18.10
C VAL A 509 17.84 -13.65 -19.31
N ASN A 510 18.18 -13.17 -20.50
CA ASN A 510 17.90 -13.82 -21.78
C ASN A 510 16.41 -13.90 -22.16
N SER A 511 15.57 -13.04 -21.57
CA SER A 511 14.15 -12.92 -21.91
C SER A 511 13.84 -11.58 -22.59
N LYS A 512 12.92 -11.61 -23.57
CA LYS A 512 12.22 -10.42 -24.11
C LYS A 512 10.87 -10.19 -23.45
N VAL A 513 10.58 -10.93 -22.40
CA VAL A 513 9.35 -10.86 -21.62
C VAL A 513 9.74 -10.46 -20.21
N TYR A 514 9.05 -9.48 -19.67
CA TYR A 514 9.09 -9.08 -18.27
C TYR A 514 7.69 -9.20 -17.69
N LYS A 515 7.56 -9.13 -16.38
CA LYS A 515 6.28 -9.18 -15.68
C LYS A 515 6.11 -7.87 -14.92
N VAL A 516 4.91 -7.31 -14.91
CA VAL A 516 4.52 -6.18 -14.06
C VAL A 516 3.40 -6.68 -13.19
N ASP A 517 3.65 -6.77 -11.89
CA ASP A 517 2.82 -7.43 -10.90
C ASP A 517 2.47 -8.85 -11.36
N ASN A 518 1.28 -9.09 -11.90
CA ASN A 518 0.85 -10.39 -12.42
C ASN A 518 0.74 -10.48 -13.95
N MET A 519 1.00 -9.39 -14.69
CA MET A 519 0.88 -9.35 -16.15
C MET A 519 2.22 -9.49 -16.86
N ARG A 520 2.33 -10.47 -17.76
CA ARG A 520 3.49 -10.58 -18.67
C ARG A 520 3.39 -9.52 -19.77
N LYS A 521 4.48 -8.77 -19.96
CA LYS A 521 4.63 -7.77 -21.00
C LYS A 521 5.84 -8.08 -21.88
N GLY A 522 5.75 -7.76 -23.16
CA GLY A 522 6.85 -7.88 -24.11
C GLY A 522 7.74 -6.64 -24.11
N MET A 523 9.04 -6.82 -24.36
CA MET A 523 9.98 -5.76 -24.65
C MET A 523 10.74 -6.06 -25.95
N ASN A 524 11.05 -5.03 -26.73
CA ASN A 524 11.70 -5.17 -28.04
C ASN A 524 13.07 -5.85 -27.94
N ASP A 525 13.76 -5.58 -26.84
CA ASP A 525 15.14 -5.96 -26.61
C ASP A 525 15.27 -6.83 -25.36
N MET A 526 16.12 -7.85 -25.48
CA MET A 526 16.28 -8.86 -24.43
C MET A 526 17.03 -8.28 -23.23
N VAL A 527 16.63 -8.67 -22.03
CA VAL A 527 17.39 -8.43 -20.78
C VAL A 527 18.69 -9.24 -20.82
N ILE A 528 19.82 -8.63 -20.47
CA ILE A 528 21.13 -9.30 -20.51
C ILE A 528 21.79 -9.30 -19.13
N SER A 529 22.82 -10.14 -18.95
CA SER A 529 23.67 -10.13 -17.77
C SER A 529 25.14 -9.88 -18.14
N ARG A 530 25.82 -9.06 -17.33
CA ARG A 530 27.26 -8.81 -17.39
C ARG A 530 27.82 -8.75 -15.98
N ASN A 531 28.87 -9.52 -15.71
CA ASN A 531 29.51 -9.62 -14.39
C ASN A 531 28.51 -9.83 -13.23
N GLY A 532 27.53 -10.71 -13.45
CA GLY A 532 26.50 -11.01 -12.44
C GLY A 532 25.45 -9.92 -12.21
N GLN A 533 25.44 -8.84 -13.01
CA GLN A 533 24.41 -7.80 -12.94
C GLN A 533 23.43 -7.90 -14.10
N THR A 534 22.15 -7.71 -13.79
CA THR A 534 21.07 -7.58 -14.77
C THR A 534 21.10 -6.19 -15.40
N LEU A 535 21.26 -6.15 -16.72
CA LEU A 535 21.22 -4.93 -17.50
C LEU A 535 19.96 -4.91 -18.36
N ILE A 536 19.32 -3.74 -18.41
CA ILE A 536 18.15 -3.48 -19.23
C ILE A 536 18.47 -2.43 -20.31
N PRO A 537 17.76 -2.43 -21.44
CA PRO A 537 17.88 -1.36 -22.43
C PRO A 537 17.46 -0.04 -21.78
N VAL A 538 18.30 1.00 -21.85
CA VAL A 538 17.96 2.31 -21.23
C VAL A 538 16.68 2.86 -21.81
N ARG A 539 16.44 2.66 -23.12
CA ARG A 539 15.22 3.12 -23.77
C ARG A 539 13.96 2.50 -23.16
N TRP A 540 13.99 1.22 -22.79
CA TRP A 540 12.86 0.59 -22.11
C TRP A 540 12.56 1.26 -20.76
N PHE A 541 13.59 1.62 -20.00
CA PHE A 541 13.41 2.32 -18.72
C PHE A 541 12.77 3.69 -18.92
N VAL A 542 13.28 4.42 -19.93
CA VAL A 542 12.79 5.75 -20.31
C VAL A 542 11.33 5.71 -20.70
N ASP A 543 10.94 4.75 -21.54
CA ASP A 543 9.57 4.61 -22.03
C ASP A 543 8.58 4.17 -20.93
N ASN A 544 8.97 3.28 -20.01
CA ASN A 544 8.05 2.79 -18.97
C ASN A 544 7.89 3.75 -17.78
N PHE A 545 8.86 4.61 -17.52
CA PHE A 545 8.85 5.50 -16.36
C PHE A 545 8.79 6.98 -16.73
N GLU A 546 8.50 7.28 -18.00
CA GLU A 546 8.30 8.63 -18.52
C GLU A 546 9.52 9.53 -18.27
N TRP A 547 10.71 9.02 -18.56
CA TRP A 547 11.92 9.85 -18.60
C TRP A 547 12.10 10.40 -20.02
N ASN A 548 12.85 11.49 -20.12
CA ASN A 548 13.40 11.98 -21.36
C ASN A 548 14.76 11.33 -21.61
N MET A 549 15.14 11.18 -22.88
CA MET A 549 16.44 10.61 -23.26
C MET A 549 17.05 11.38 -24.42
N SER A 550 18.35 11.70 -24.31
CA SER A 550 19.18 12.19 -25.39
C SER A 550 20.51 11.44 -25.43
N VAL A 551 21.16 11.41 -26.60
CA VAL A 551 22.46 10.77 -26.78
C VAL A 551 23.40 11.76 -27.44
N ASN A 552 24.55 12.03 -26.83
CA ASN A 552 25.57 12.93 -27.34
C ASN A 552 26.97 12.35 -27.07
N ASN A 553 27.84 12.32 -28.08
CA ASN A 553 29.22 11.82 -27.98
C ASN A 553 29.34 10.47 -27.24
N ASN A 554 28.47 9.52 -27.60
CA ASN A 554 28.36 8.19 -26.98
C ASN A 554 27.86 8.18 -25.52
N THR A 555 27.56 9.33 -24.91
CA THR A 555 26.92 9.43 -23.59
C THR A 555 25.40 9.46 -23.73
N VAL A 556 24.72 8.57 -23.02
CA VAL A 556 23.26 8.58 -22.89
C VAL A 556 22.90 9.42 -21.67
N THR A 557 22.14 10.50 -21.89
CA THR A 557 21.58 11.33 -20.84
C THR A 557 20.09 11.05 -20.72
N ILE A 558 19.62 10.67 -19.52
CA ILE A 558 18.21 10.56 -19.21
C ILE A 558 17.83 11.59 -18.16
N SER A 559 16.66 12.21 -18.28
CA SER A 559 16.17 13.19 -17.32
C SER A 559 14.70 13.04 -17.02
N LYS A 560 14.30 13.32 -15.78
CA LYS A 560 12.90 13.39 -15.38
C LYS A 560 12.69 14.62 -14.53
N THR A 561 11.64 15.35 -14.86
CA THR A 561 11.17 16.49 -14.09
C THR A 561 10.03 16.00 -13.20
N TYR A 562 10.16 16.20 -11.89
CA TYR A 562 9.19 15.80 -10.88
C TYR A 562 8.28 16.94 -10.47
#